data_AF-A0A8F2W608-F1
#
_entry.id   AF-A0A8F2W608-F1
#
_cell.length_a   1.000
_cell.length_b   1.000
_cell.length_c   1.000
_cell.angle_alpha   90.00
_cell.angle_beta   90.00
_cell.angle_gamma   90.00
#
_symmetry.space_group_name_H-M   'P 1'
#
loop_
_entity.id
_entity.type
_entity.pdbx_description
1 polymer ?
#
loop_
_entity_poly.entity_id
_entity_poly.type
_entity_poly.pdbx_seq_one_letter_code
_entity_poly.pdbx_strand_id
1 'polypeptide(L)'
;MKFIQSDQILEIPEGVTVNIKARTIKVTGPRGELTKDLKHIDVTFQKLSDRAIKIIVLHGDRKHVAALRTVKSLIANLITGVTKGYKYKMRYVYAHFPINVNFVEIDGQKYVEIRNFLGEKKVRHVKIFDGVSMEQSTAQKDELIITGNSLEAVSQNAADINQICRVRNKDIRKFLDGIYAVLQQFGNEPNLTILPQSTIGACFDVLNSRDVDYAVVPFENSTNGQVVFTYDLLRDWFISDTKASKPPFRIVGEQYVAIHHYLLSKAADKSEIKTIYSHPQVWGQVTKALKVFKDCAKIDANSTAEAAEFVVEDSTGTIACISSKMCARLKSLPILEAEIEDNPRNSTRFLILGSSDLNDQQDDKSDDSCIASSITSIMFTLNHDDPGALMAALDSFRFYKINLTSIASRPSGERQWQMSEELITSLYPSPPPYYKFFTADNVEKYKRLQESQDNEAMNDLPGELRFHKPPPIPSCQQYRGYGSVWSLVHKLPSLQESGWKQLYNDEDEKITSQTKIDELHKLLDSLLLNFLELVGSVSKEPAKFYVKIEDLKLILINMNHLLNTYRPHQTRESLIMILKQQIEGKKREIAEIDTVMEKVKKRIRESVASNSTGTSQGLKN
;
A
#
# COMPACT_ATOMS: atom_id res chain seq x y z
N MET A 1 19.75 -18.19 40.98
CA MET A 1 18.78 -18.96 41.79
C MET A 1 18.31 -20.13 40.93
N LYS A 2 18.61 -21.37 41.34
CA LYS A 2 18.16 -22.59 40.64
C LYS A 2 16.80 -22.97 41.16
N PHE A 3 15.86 -23.27 40.26
CA PHE A 3 14.54 -23.77 40.65
C PHE A 3 14.68 -25.27 40.93
N ILE A 4 14.30 -25.69 42.13
CA ILE A 4 14.43 -27.09 42.57
C ILE A 4 13.60 -28.01 41.68
N GLN A 5 12.35 -27.60 41.41
CA GLN A 5 11.46 -28.28 40.49
C GLN A 5 10.57 -27.24 39.81
N SER A 6 10.35 -27.42 38.52
CA SER A 6 9.36 -26.66 37.75
C SER A 6 8.66 -27.60 36.79
N ASP A 7 7.34 -27.46 36.69
CA ASP A 7 6.51 -28.36 35.93
C ASP A 7 5.47 -27.62 35.07
N GLN A 8 5.04 -28.31 34.02
CA GLN A 8 3.97 -27.88 33.13
C GLN A 8 3.09 -29.09 32.79
N ILE A 9 1.78 -28.89 32.82
CA ILE A 9 0.81 -29.91 32.42
C ILE A 9 0.31 -29.57 31.00
N LEU A 10 0.18 -30.60 30.18
CA LEU A 10 -0.39 -30.55 28.83
C LEU A 10 -1.55 -31.54 28.74
N GLU A 11 -2.71 -31.04 28.32
CA GLU A 11 -3.92 -31.83 28.10
C GLU A 11 -3.95 -32.40 26.68
N ILE A 12 -4.42 -33.63 26.55
CA ILE A 12 -4.54 -34.35 25.28
C ILE A 12 -6.04 -34.44 24.93
N PRO A 13 -6.45 -33.89 23.77
CA PRO A 13 -7.83 -33.95 23.30
C PRO A 13 -8.25 -35.37 22.88
N GLU A 14 -9.55 -35.63 22.85
CA GLU A 14 -10.10 -36.95 22.49
C GLU A 14 -9.76 -37.33 21.04
N GLY A 15 -9.43 -38.61 20.82
CA GLY A 15 -9.04 -39.13 19.49
C GLY A 15 -7.57 -38.93 19.12
N VAL A 16 -6.73 -38.44 20.04
CA VAL A 16 -5.27 -38.32 19.87
C VAL A 16 -4.55 -39.20 20.88
N THR A 17 -3.54 -39.94 20.43
CA THR A 17 -2.68 -40.75 21.30
C THR A 17 -1.24 -40.24 21.25
N VAL A 18 -0.62 -40.08 22.42
CA VAL A 18 0.76 -39.59 22.56
C VAL A 18 1.59 -40.68 23.21
N ASN A 19 2.62 -41.14 22.51
CA ASN A 19 3.56 -42.15 22.98
C ASN A 19 4.96 -41.54 23.11
N ILE A 20 5.57 -41.66 24.29
CA ILE A 20 6.88 -41.09 24.59
C ILE A 20 7.84 -42.24 24.91
N LYS A 21 8.86 -42.43 24.08
CA LYS A 21 9.95 -43.40 24.29
C LYS A 21 11.29 -42.70 24.22
N ALA A 22 12.07 -42.77 25.29
CA ALA A 22 13.42 -42.17 25.36
C ALA A 22 13.48 -40.69 24.89
N ARG A 23 12.51 -39.86 25.33
CA ARG A 23 12.33 -38.44 24.93
C ARG A 23 12.02 -38.22 23.43
N THR A 24 11.77 -39.27 22.66
CA THR A 24 11.16 -39.19 21.34
C THR A 24 9.65 -39.29 21.48
N ILE A 25 8.94 -38.30 20.95
CA ILE A 25 7.49 -38.15 21.09
C ILE A 25 6.84 -38.52 19.77
N LYS A 26 5.95 -39.52 19.79
CA LYS A 26 5.12 -39.93 18.66
C LYS A 26 3.67 -39.58 18.97
N VAL A 27 3.03 -38.80 18.11
CA VAL A 27 1.63 -38.38 18.24
C VAL A 27 0.84 -38.94 17.07
N THR A 28 -0.21 -39.69 17.35
CA THR A 28 -1.10 -40.29 16.34
C THR A 28 -2.49 -39.71 16.50
N GLY A 29 -3.09 -39.25 15.39
CA GLY A 29 -4.42 -38.68 15.36
C GLY A 29 -5.12 -38.91 14.01
N PRO A 30 -6.28 -38.28 13.79
CA PRO A 30 -7.14 -38.57 12.64
C PRO A 30 -6.51 -38.22 11.28
N ARG A 31 -5.59 -37.25 11.22
CA ARG A 31 -4.91 -36.84 9.97
C ARG A 31 -3.58 -37.56 9.73
N GLY A 32 -3.15 -38.47 10.62
CA GLY A 32 -1.92 -39.23 10.50
C GLY A 32 -1.06 -39.23 11.77
N GLU A 33 0.23 -39.56 11.59
CA GLU A 33 1.21 -39.66 12.68
C GLU A 33 2.35 -38.66 12.51
N LEU A 34 2.80 -38.05 13.60
CA LEU A 34 3.98 -37.19 13.63
C LEU A 34 4.94 -37.64 14.73
N THR A 35 6.23 -37.57 14.44
CA THR A 35 7.30 -37.92 15.39
C THR A 35 8.26 -36.75 15.56
N LYS A 36 8.68 -36.50 16.79
CA LYS A 36 9.67 -35.46 17.13
C LYS A 36 10.68 -35.96 18.14
N ASP A 37 11.95 -35.71 17.88
CA ASP A 37 13.04 -36.05 18.80
C ASP A 37 13.42 -34.85 19.69
N LEU A 38 13.37 -35.05 21.01
CA LEU A 38 13.71 -34.04 22.02
C LEU A 38 14.87 -34.49 22.94
N LYS A 39 15.68 -35.46 22.52
CA LYS A 39 16.84 -35.95 23.30
C LYS A 39 17.84 -34.86 23.69
N HIS A 40 17.93 -33.79 22.90
CA HIS A 40 18.82 -32.65 23.14
C HIS A 40 18.36 -31.74 24.29
N ILE A 41 17.13 -31.92 24.80
CA ILE A 41 16.59 -31.14 25.91
C ILE A 41 16.47 -32.04 27.15
N ASP A 42 17.05 -31.60 28.27
CA ASP A 42 16.96 -32.31 29.54
C ASP A 42 15.65 -32.03 30.25
N VAL A 43 14.62 -32.81 29.88
CA VAL A 43 13.28 -32.78 30.46
C VAL A 43 12.82 -34.20 30.79
N THR A 44 12.06 -34.32 31.89
CA THR A 44 11.42 -35.58 32.29
C THR A 44 9.94 -35.53 31.97
N PHE A 45 9.40 -36.60 31.40
CA PHE A 45 7.98 -36.75 31.11
C PHE A 45 7.36 -37.72 32.09
N GLN A 46 6.25 -37.33 32.71
CA GLN A 46 5.43 -38.18 33.57
C GLN A 46 4.01 -38.23 33.00
N LYS A 47 3.53 -39.43 32.67
CA LYS A 47 2.15 -39.64 32.24
C LYS A 47 1.25 -39.62 33.48
N LEU A 48 0.40 -38.60 33.62
CA LEU A 48 -0.56 -38.49 34.72
C LEU A 48 -1.80 -39.35 34.42
N SER A 49 -2.29 -39.25 33.18
CA SER A 49 -3.43 -40.03 32.68
C SER A 49 -3.33 -40.18 31.15
N ASP A 50 -4.27 -40.91 30.53
CA ASP A 50 -4.36 -40.96 29.07
C ASP A 50 -4.74 -39.60 28.43
N ARG A 51 -5.21 -38.65 29.25
CA ARG A 51 -5.62 -37.30 28.82
C ARG A 51 -4.65 -36.19 29.25
N ALA A 52 -3.61 -36.49 30.02
CA ALA A 52 -2.68 -35.47 30.50
C ALA A 52 -1.25 -35.97 30.66
N ILE A 53 -0.29 -35.18 30.17
CA ILE A 53 1.14 -35.40 30.33
C ILE A 53 1.73 -34.24 31.14
N LYS A 54 2.56 -34.58 32.13
CA LYS A 54 3.33 -33.65 32.93
C LYS A 54 4.78 -33.62 32.43
N ILE A 55 5.30 -32.41 32.22
CA ILE A 55 6.67 -32.15 31.80
C ILE A 55 7.38 -31.51 32.99
N ILE A 56 8.52 -32.05 33.39
CA ILE A 56 9.23 -31.67 34.62
C ILE A 56 10.69 -31.36 34.31
N VAL A 57 11.18 -30.24 34.85
CA VAL A 57 12.60 -29.90 34.95
C VAL A 57 12.98 -29.88 36.42
N LEU A 58 14.09 -30.56 36.74
CA LEU A 58 14.67 -30.61 38.09
C LEU A 58 15.96 -29.78 38.09
N HIS A 59 16.17 -28.99 39.15
CA HIS A 59 17.38 -28.18 39.35
C HIS A 59 17.73 -27.25 38.18
N GLY A 60 16.72 -26.72 37.48
CA GLY A 60 16.89 -25.91 36.28
C GLY A 60 17.25 -24.45 36.58
N ASP A 61 18.20 -23.90 35.82
CA ASP A 61 18.42 -22.45 35.75
C ASP A 61 17.27 -21.76 35.00
N ARG A 62 17.14 -20.44 35.10
CA ARG A 62 16.06 -19.66 34.46
C ARG A 62 15.89 -19.95 32.96
N LYS A 63 17.00 -20.16 32.22
CA LYS A 63 16.98 -20.52 30.80
C LYS A 63 16.44 -21.94 30.56
N HIS A 64 16.76 -22.87 31.45
CA HIS A 64 16.31 -24.27 31.36
C HIS A 64 14.83 -24.40 31.72
N VAL A 65 14.35 -23.66 32.73
CA VAL A 65 12.92 -23.57 33.04
C VAL A 65 12.11 -23.02 31.87
N ALA A 66 12.66 -22.06 31.11
CA ALA A 66 12.01 -21.56 29.90
C ALA A 66 11.83 -22.65 28.81
N ALA A 67 12.69 -23.68 28.77
CA ALA A 67 12.58 -24.79 27.83
C ALA A 67 11.31 -25.64 28.05
N LEU A 68 10.75 -25.67 29.27
CA LEU A 68 9.45 -26.32 29.53
C LEU A 68 8.34 -25.77 28.63
N ARG A 69 8.32 -24.44 28.45
CA ARG A 69 7.32 -23.78 27.59
C ARG A 69 7.53 -24.18 26.14
N THR A 70 8.77 -24.23 25.67
CA THR A 70 9.11 -24.68 24.31
C THR A 70 8.65 -26.12 24.07
N VAL A 71 8.97 -27.05 24.99
CA VAL A 71 8.55 -28.46 24.87
C VAL A 71 7.04 -28.60 24.88
N LYS A 72 6.34 -27.89 25.79
CA LYS A 72 4.87 -27.87 25.83
C LYS A 72 4.29 -27.39 24.49
N SER A 73 4.81 -26.29 23.94
CA SER A 73 4.38 -25.76 22.65
C SER A 73 4.66 -26.71 21.48
N LEU A 74 5.81 -27.38 21.47
CA LEU A 74 6.14 -28.37 20.44
C LEU A 74 5.13 -29.52 20.44
N ILE A 75 4.81 -30.09 21.61
CA ILE A 75 3.83 -31.18 21.69
C ILE A 75 2.42 -30.69 21.33
N ALA A 76 2.02 -29.51 21.80
CA ALA A 76 0.73 -28.90 21.44
C ALA A 76 0.59 -28.66 19.92
N ASN A 77 1.68 -28.28 19.26
CA ASN A 77 1.72 -28.12 17.82
C ASN A 77 1.60 -29.46 17.08
N LEU A 78 2.22 -30.54 17.59
CA LEU A 78 2.04 -31.89 17.02
C LEU A 78 0.58 -32.35 17.14
N ILE A 79 -0.06 -32.14 18.30
CA ILE A 79 -1.48 -32.47 18.54
C ILE A 79 -2.37 -31.68 17.59
N THR A 80 -2.14 -30.38 17.45
CA THR A 80 -2.91 -29.52 16.54
C THR A 80 -2.69 -29.92 15.07
N GLY A 81 -1.47 -30.32 14.72
CA GLY A 81 -1.09 -30.83 13.40
C GLY A 81 -1.85 -32.09 12.99
N VAL A 82 -1.95 -33.09 13.87
CA VAL A 82 -2.67 -34.34 13.57
C VAL A 82 -4.20 -34.22 13.66
N THR A 83 -4.73 -33.16 14.27
CA THR A 83 -6.18 -32.93 14.40
C THR A 83 -6.71 -31.99 13.33
N LYS A 84 -6.10 -30.81 13.18
CA LYS A 84 -6.56 -29.75 12.26
C LYS A 84 -5.65 -29.58 11.05
N GLY A 85 -4.34 -29.76 11.21
CA GLY A 85 -3.33 -29.45 10.20
C GLY A 85 -3.02 -27.96 10.11
N TYR A 86 -1.98 -27.61 9.36
CA TYR A 86 -1.51 -26.23 9.18
C TYR A 86 -1.61 -25.80 7.71
N LYS A 87 -1.97 -24.54 7.52
CA LYS A 87 -2.04 -23.88 6.21
C LYS A 87 -1.36 -22.51 6.31
N TYR A 88 -0.38 -22.27 5.45
CA TYR A 88 0.30 -21.00 5.30
C TYR A 88 0.00 -20.43 3.91
N LYS A 89 -0.43 -19.16 3.87
CA LYS A 89 -0.74 -18.46 2.61
C LYS A 89 0.36 -17.45 2.34
N MET A 90 0.96 -17.54 1.16
CA MET A 90 1.96 -16.59 0.67
C MET A 90 1.40 -15.88 -0.55
N ARG A 91 1.51 -14.56 -0.59
CA ARG A 91 1.17 -13.78 -1.77
C ARG A 91 2.45 -13.23 -2.36
N TYR A 92 2.63 -13.42 -3.66
CA TYR A 92 3.71 -12.77 -4.37
C TYR A 92 3.19 -11.46 -4.97
N VAL A 93 3.86 -10.37 -4.63
CA VAL A 93 3.50 -9.00 -5.04
C VAL A 93 4.55 -8.51 -6.02
N TYR A 94 4.08 -7.95 -7.13
CA TYR A 94 4.93 -7.38 -8.16
C TYR A 94 4.26 -6.13 -8.75
N ALA A 95 5.08 -5.16 -9.16
CA ALA A 95 4.60 -3.94 -9.81
C ALA A 95 4.70 -4.03 -11.34
N HIS A 96 5.87 -4.41 -11.86
CA HIS A 96 6.16 -4.39 -13.30
C HIS A 96 6.32 -5.79 -13.91
N PHE A 97 6.97 -6.72 -13.21
CA PHE A 97 7.26 -8.07 -13.73
C PHE A 97 6.42 -9.14 -13.02
N PRO A 98 5.51 -9.86 -13.71
CA PRO A 98 4.77 -10.94 -13.11
C PRO A 98 5.71 -12.08 -12.72
N ILE A 99 5.60 -12.53 -11.47
CA ILE A 99 6.37 -13.66 -10.95
C ILE A 99 5.60 -14.94 -11.32
N ASN A 100 6.29 -15.89 -11.95
CA ASN A 100 5.69 -17.17 -12.33
C ASN A 100 6.19 -18.25 -11.38
N VAL A 101 5.26 -18.98 -10.76
CA VAL A 101 5.56 -20.08 -9.85
C VAL A 101 5.05 -21.37 -10.47
N ASN A 102 5.92 -22.35 -10.71
CA ASN A 102 5.56 -23.66 -11.25
C ASN A 102 5.92 -24.77 -10.26
N PHE A 103 5.27 -25.93 -10.38
CA PHE A 103 5.63 -27.12 -9.63
C PHE A 103 6.31 -28.11 -10.57
N VAL A 104 7.54 -28.50 -10.26
CA VAL A 104 8.35 -29.39 -11.08
C VAL A 104 8.82 -30.55 -10.24
N GLU A 105 8.80 -31.75 -10.81
CA GLU A 105 9.38 -32.94 -10.20
C GLU A 105 10.70 -33.25 -10.89
N ILE A 106 11.78 -33.26 -10.12
CA ILE A 106 13.14 -33.55 -10.60
C ILE A 106 13.67 -34.69 -9.74
N ASP A 107 14.06 -35.79 -10.37
CA ASP A 107 14.62 -36.99 -9.72
C ASP A 107 13.73 -37.56 -8.58
N GLY A 108 12.41 -37.54 -8.76
CA GLY A 108 11.44 -38.05 -7.77
C GLY A 108 11.23 -37.15 -6.55
N GLN A 109 11.84 -35.95 -6.53
CA GLN A 109 11.62 -34.94 -5.50
C GLN A 109 10.84 -33.75 -6.08
N LYS A 110 9.84 -33.28 -5.35
CA LYS A 110 9.01 -32.13 -5.75
C LYS A 110 9.71 -30.81 -5.42
N TYR A 111 9.71 -29.89 -6.38
CA TYR A 111 10.26 -28.55 -6.27
C TYR A 111 9.22 -27.49 -6.65
N VAL A 112 9.28 -26.35 -5.95
CA VAL A 112 8.68 -25.10 -6.42
C VAL A 112 9.72 -24.36 -7.25
N GLU A 113 9.39 -24.13 -8.51
CA GLU A 113 10.19 -23.37 -9.44
C GLU A 113 9.66 -21.93 -9.50
N ILE A 114 10.47 -20.97 -9.08
CA ILE A 114 10.15 -19.53 -9.15
C ILE A 114 10.94 -18.92 -10.31
N ARG A 115 10.21 -18.39 -11.29
CA ARG A 115 10.74 -17.73 -12.49
C ARG A 115 10.43 -16.25 -12.48
N ASN A 116 11.24 -15.46 -13.19
CA ASN A 116 11.05 -14.03 -13.38
C ASN A 116 11.00 -13.22 -12.08
N PHE A 117 11.62 -13.74 -11.01
CA PHE A 117 11.74 -13.01 -9.76
C PHE A 117 12.61 -11.77 -9.99
N LEU A 118 12.02 -10.58 -9.83
CA LEU A 118 12.67 -9.28 -10.09
C LEU A 118 13.15 -9.08 -11.55
N GLY A 119 12.55 -9.78 -12.52
CA GLY A 119 12.94 -9.70 -13.94
C GLY A 119 14.16 -10.56 -14.31
N GLU A 120 14.72 -11.33 -13.37
CA GLU A 120 15.88 -12.17 -13.65
C GLU A 120 15.52 -13.39 -14.51
N LYS A 121 16.39 -13.74 -15.47
CA LYS A 121 16.31 -15.01 -16.23
C LYS A 121 16.67 -16.24 -15.38
N LYS A 122 17.19 -16.04 -14.16
CA LYS A 122 17.60 -17.11 -13.26
C LYS A 122 16.37 -17.79 -12.65
N VAL A 123 16.29 -19.10 -12.85
CA VAL A 123 15.27 -19.94 -12.24
C VAL A 123 15.73 -20.34 -10.83
N ARG A 124 14.81 -20.25 -9.86
CA ARG A 124 15.07 -20.63 -8.46
C ARG A 124 14.24 -21.86 -8.12
N HIS A 125 14.89 -22.92 -7.64
CA HIS A 125 14.22 -24.15 -7.23
C HIS A 125 14.22 -24.26 -5.70
N VAL A 126 13.06 -24.48 -5.11
CA VAL A 126 12.88 -24.69 -3.66
C VAL A 126 12.34 -26.09 -3.44
N LYS A 127 13.04 -26.90 -2.64
CA LYS A 127 12.66 -28.29 -2.35
C LYS A 127 11.40 -28.31 -1.47
N ILE A 128 10.39 -29.09 -1.86
CA ILE A 128 9.22 -29.35 -1.02
C ILE A 128 9.54 -30.53 -0.10
N PHE A 129 9.53 -30.29 1.22
CA PHE A 129 9.66 -31.35 2.23
C PHE A 129 8.52 -32.36 2.23
N ASP A 130 8.82 -33.58 2.65
CA ASP A 130 7.86 -34.68 2.72
C ASP A 130 6.74 -34.39 3.74
N GLY A 131 5.50 -34.70 3.36
CA GLY A 131 4.31 -34.39 4.18
C GLY A 131 3.81 -32.94 4.07
N VAL A 132 4.40 -32.13 3.18
CA VAL A 132 3.93 -30.79 2.81
C VAL A 132 3.46 -30.79 1.35
N SER A 133 2.27 -30.25 1.10
CA SER A 133 1.75 -29.97 -0.24
C SER A 133 1.72 -28.47 -0.50
N MET A 134 1.97 -28.08 -1.74
CA MET A 134 1.92 -26.70 -2.18
C MET A 134 1.06 -26.58 -3.43
N GLU A 135 0.14 -25.62 -3.42
CA GLU A 135 -0.83 -25.42 -4.50
C GLU A 135 -1.05 -23.93 -4.73
N GLN A 136 -1.38 -23.55 -5.96
CA GLN A 136 -1.84 -22.19 -6.24
C GLN A 136 -3.31 -22.05 -5.83
N SER A 137 -3.66 -20.93 -5.24
CA SER A 137 -5.03 -20.65 -4.81
C SER A 137 -5.95 -20.45 -6.01
N THR A 138 -7.04 -21.22 -6.08
CA THR A 138 -8.09 -21.04 -7.10
C THR A 138 -8.98 -19.83 -6.82
N ALA A 139 -9.07 -19.40 -5.56
CA ALA A 139 -9.92 -18.29 -5.13
C ALA A 139 -9.27 -16.91 -5.32
N GLN A 140 -7.93 -16.84 -5.28
CA GLN A 140 -7.20 -15.59 -5.33
C GLN A 140 -5.98 -15.72 -6.23
N LYS A 141 -5.91 -14.84 -7.24
CA LYS A 141 -4.75 -14.76 -8.12
C LYS A 141 -3.49 -14.38 -7.32
N ASP A 142 -2.38 -15.00 -7.68
CA ASP A 142 -1.05 -14.71 -7.14
C ASP A 142 -0.84 -15.12 -5.67
N GLU A 143 -1.57 -16.14 -5.22
CA GLU A 143 -1.47 -16.74 -3.88
C GLU A 143 -0.98 -18.19 -3.96
N LEU A 144 0.08 -18.49 -3.22
CA LEU A 144 0.63 -19.82 -2.98
C LEU A 144 0.15 -20.32 -1.61
N ILE A 145 -0.48 -21.49 -1.58
CA ILE A 145 -0.95 -22.16 -0.38
C ILE A 145 0.00 -23.30 -0.07
N ILE A 146 0.55 -23.31 1.15
CA ILE A 146 1.41 -24.37 1.68
C ILE A 146 0.63 -25.07 2.79
N THR A 147 0.39 -26.36 2.66
CA THR A 147 -0.38 -27.16 3.63
C THR A 147 0.41 -28.36 4.11
N GLY A 148 0.26 -28.72 5.38
CA GLY A 148 0.93 -29.89 5.95
C GLY A 148 0.51 -30.15 7.39
N ASN A 149 0.83 -31.33 7.90
CA ASN A 149 0.52 -31.70 9.28
C ASN A 149 1.59 -31.18 10.26
N SER A 150 2.84 -31.02 9.83
CA SER A 150 3.92 -30.48 10.65
C SER A 150 4.08 -28.97 10.47
N LEU A 151 3.92 -28.20 11.55
CA LEU A 151 4.13 -26.75 11.54
C LEU A 151 5.56 -26.39 11.10
N GLU A 152 6.56 -27.09 11.61
CA GLU A 152 7.96 -26.82 11.30
C GLU A 152 8.26 -27.02 9.82
N ALA A 153 7.74 -28.10 9.22
CA ALA A 153 7.98 -28.38 7.80
C ALA A 153 7.27 -27.36 6.90
N VAL A 154 6.06 -26.93 7.26
CA VAL A 154 5.31 -25.88 6.55
C VAL A 154 6.01 -24.53 6.67
N SER A 155 6.40 -24.15 7.88
CA SER A 155 7.09 -22.88 8.15
C SER A 155 8.49 -22.84 7.55
N GLN A 156 9.25 -23.94 7.58
CA GLN A 156 10.58 -24.01 6.99
C GLN A 156 10.51 -23.90 5.47
N ASN A 157 9.58 -24.59 4.81
CA ASN A 157 9.34 -24.42 3.37
C ASN A 157 9.03 -22.96 3.00
N ALA A 158 8.14 -22.31 3.76
CA ALA A 158 7.80 -20.90 3.55
C ALA A 158 9.02 -19.98 3.76
N ALA A 159 9.85 -20.29 4.77
CA ALA A 159 11.07 -19.57 5.05
C ALA A 159 12.12 -19.77 3.95
N ASP A 160 12.29 -20.97 3.42
CA ASP A 160 13.24 -21.29 2.35
C ASP A 160 12.87 -20.55 1.06
N ILE A 161 11.57 -20.48 0.72
CA ILE A 161 11.08 -19.64 -0.38
C ILE A 161 11.50 -18.18 -0.18
N ASN A 162 11.26 -17.62 1.01
CA ASN A 162 11.62 -16.23 1.30
C ASN A 162 13.15 -16.02 1.27
N GLN A 163 13.92 -16.92 1.86
CA GLN A 163 15.39 -16.82 1.91
C GLN A 163 16.03 -16.93 0.53
N ILE A 164 15.54 -17.83 -0.33
CA ILE A 164 15.99 -17.95 -1.71
C ILE A 164 15.60 -16.72 -2.53
N CYS A 165 14.44 -16.12 -2.26
CA CYS A 165 14.02 -14.85 -2.85
C CYS A 165 14.63 -13.61 -2.16
N ARG A 166 15.52 -13.77 -1.17
CA ARG A 166 16.12 -12.63 -0.47
C ARG A 166 17.18 -11.98 -1.35
N VAL A 167 16.94 -10.71 -1.68
CA VAL A 167 17.88 -9.88 -2.43
C VAL A 167 18.97 -9.39 -1.47
N ARG A 168 20.24 -9.79 -1.68
CA ARG A 168 21.37 -9.43 -0.79
C ARG A 168 22.22 -8.26 -1.29
N ASN A 169 22.43 -8.15 -2.60
CA ASN A 169 23.37 -7.20 -3.21
C ASN A 169 22.73 -6.24 -4.21
N LYS A 170 21.39 -6.16 -4.24
CA LYS A 170 20.64 -5.25 -5.10
C LYS A 170 19.71 -4.43 -4.22
N ASP A 171 19.98 -3.13 -4.14
CA ASP A 171 19.00 -2.21 -3.60
C ASP A 171 17.93 -2.01 -4.67
N ILE A 172 16.74 -2.55 -4.43
CA ILE A 172 15.56 -2.41 -5.30
C ILE A 172 15.05 -0.96 -5.37
N ARG A 173 15.75 -0.03 -4.73
CA ARG A 173 15.44 1.40 -4.60
C ARG A 173 16.53 2.30 -5.19
N LYS A 174 17.38 1.80 -6.10
CA LYS A 174 18.39 2.64 -6.76
C LYS A 174 17.70 3.72 -7.60
N PHE A 175 17.74 4.96 -7.09
CA PHE A 175 17.32 6.16 -7.78
C PHE A 175 18.36 6.60 -8.81
N LEU A 176 17.88 7.21 -9.89
CA LEU A 176 18.70 7.81 -10.95
C LEU A 176 19.48 9.04 -10.46
N ASP A 177 20.73 9.15 -10.93
CA ASP A 177 21.57 10.35 -11.13
C ASP A 177 21.35 11.54 -10.18
N GLY A 178 21.86 11.44 -8.94
CA GLY A 178 22.09 12.60 -8.06
C GLY A 178 23.10 13.62 -8.63
N ILE A 179 23.84 13.24 -9.68
CA ILE A 179 24.82 14.08 -10.39
C ILE A 179 24.20 15.40 -10.87
N TYR A 180 22.93 15.39 -11.29
CA TYR A 180 22.25 16.61 -11.73
C TYR A 180 22.05 17.63 -10.61
N ALA A 181 21.64 17.16 -9.43
CA ALA A 181 21.45 18.03 -8.29
C ALA A 181 22.79 18.62 -7.83
N VAL A 182 23.88 17.83 -7.87
CA VAL A 182 25.23 18.31 -7.59
C VAL A 182 25.64 19.42 -8.57
N LEU A 183 25.50 19.20 -9.88
CA LEU A 183 25.94 20.17 -10.89
C LEU A 183 25.04 21.41 -10.95
N GLN A 184 23.74 21.29 -10.67
CA GLN A 184 22.84 22.45 -10.57
C GLN A 184 23.20 23.33 -9.36
N GLN A 185 23.57 22.73 -8.24
CA GLN A 185 23.92 23.44 -7.02
C GLN A 185 25.30 24.08 -7.08
N PHE A 186 26.31 23.32 -7.49
CA PHE A 186 27.72 23.71 -7.40
C PHE A 186 28.33 24.13 -8.74
N GLY A 187 27.57 24.08 -9.83
CA GLY A 187 28.06 24.41 -11.16
C GLY A 187 29.10 23.42 -11.68
N ASN A 188 29.95 23.89 -12.59
CA ASN A 188 31.01 23.10 -13.23
C ASN A 188 32.39 23.66 -12.83
N GLU A 189 32.57 23.90 -11.54
CA GLU A 189 33.81 24.45 -10.98
C GLU A 189 34.97 23.46 -11.13
N PRO A 190 36.18 23.91 -11.54
CA PRO A 190 37.33 23.03 -11.78
C PRO A 190 37.83 22.29 -10.52
N ASN A 191 37.45 22.75 -9.32
CA ASN A 191 37.82 22.14 -8.05
C ASN A 191 36.75 21.18 -7.48
N LEU A 192 35.65 20.94 -8.20
CA LEU A 192 34.57 20.06 -7.74
C LEU A 192 34.92 18.59 -8.00
N THR A 193 35.13 17.83 -6.93
CA THR A 193 35.33 16.36 -7.01
C THR A 193 34.04 15.64 -6.67
N ILE A 194 33.49 14.90 -7.63
CA ILE A 194 32.25 14.14 -7.44
C ILE A 194 32.59 12.68 -7.12
N LEU A 195 32.17 12.22 -5.93
CA LEU A 195 32.43 10.86 -5.47
C LEU A 195 31.11 10.04 -5.46
N PRO A 196 30.88 9.14 -6.43
CA PRO A 196 29.64 8.38 -6.52
C PRO A 196 29.58 7.30 -5.45
N GLN A 197 28.41 7.17 -4.80
CA GLN A 197 28.15 6.15 -3.78
C GLN A 197 27.10 5.14 -4.22
N SER A 198 27.25 3.91 -3.74
CA SER A 198 26.41 2.78 -4.16
C SER A 198 25.03 2.74 -3.50
N THR A 199 24.87 3.39 -2.33
CA THR A 199 23.64 3.45 -1.55
C THR A 199 23.48 4.83 -0.90
N ILE A 200 22.24 5.22 -0.58
CA ILE A 200 21.96 6.48 0.12
C ILE A 200 22.61 6.48 1.51
N GLY A 201 22.61 5.34 2.23
CA GLY A 201 23.24 5.21 3.54
C GLY A 201 24.75 5.48 3.49
N ALA A 202 25.44 4.98 2.46
CA ALA A 202 26.86 5.26 2.27
C ALA A 202 27.14 6.75 2.05
N CYS A 203 26.22 7.52 1.45
CA CYS A 203 26.37 8.98 1.36
C CYS A 203 26.40 9.64 2.76
N PHE A 204 25.58 9.16 3.70
CA PHE A 204 25.60 9.64 5.08
C PHE A 204 26.87 9.19 5.82
N ASP A 205 27.34 7.96 5.60
CA ASP A 205 28.55 7.44 6.24
C ASP A 205 29.81 8.23 5.83
N VAL A 206 29.94 8.54 4.54
CA VAL A 206 31.08 9.29 3.96
C VAL A 206 31.04 10.77 4.38
N LEU A 207 29.84 11.34 4.54
CA LEU A 207 29.68 12.67 5.13
C LEU A 207 30.10 12.68 6.61
N ASN A 208 29.81 11.60 7.34
CA ASN A 208 30.16 11.47 8.75
C ASN A 208 31.65 11.21 8.97
N SER A 209 32.32 10.48 8.08
CA SER A 209 33.78 10.31 8.10
C SER A 209 34.57 11.57 7.71
N ARG A 210 33.88 12.62 7.23
CA ARG A 210 34.47 13.86 6.70
C ARG A 210 35.33 13.65 5.45
N ASP A 211 35.04 12.61 4.68
CA ASP A 211 35.69 12.38 3.39
C ASP A 211 35.12 13.29 2.28
N VAL A 212 33.93 13.88 2.52
CA VAL A 212 33.26 14.83 1.61
C VAL A 212 32.69 16.02 2.39
N ASP A 213 32.70 17.21 1.78
CA ASP A 213 32.12 18.43 2.37
C ASP A 213 30.60 18.45 2.31
N TYR A 214 30.05 17.91 1.21
CA TYR A 214 28.62 17.88 0.91
C TYR A 214 28.18 16.50 0.42
N ALA A 215 26.98 16.10 0.81
CA ALA A 215 26.28 14.94 0.28
C ALA A 215 24.92 15.34 -0.30
N VAL A 216 24.60 14.84 -1.49
CA VAL A 216 23.33 15.13 -2.16
C VAL A 216 22.47 13.88 -2.17
N VAL A 217 21.28 13.95 -1.57
CA VAL A 217 20.39 12.80 -1.37
C VAL A 217 18.99 13.07 -1.92
N PRO A 218 18.35 12.10 -2.60
CA PRO A 218 16.98 12.27 -3.10
C PRO A 218 15.99 12.24 -1.93
N PHE A 219 14.99 13.12 -1.95
CA PHE A 219 14.04 13.28 -0.85
C PHE A 219 12.60 13.02 -1.25
N GLU A 220 12.15 13.58 -2.37
CA GLU A 220 10.77 13.44 -2.85
C GLU A 220 10.70 13.52 -4.37
N ASN A 221 9.81 12.75 -5.00
CA ASN A 221 9.55 12.80 -6.43
C ASN A 221 8.08 13.15 -6.67
N SER A 222 7.79 14.04 -7.62
CA SER A 222 6.43 14.50 -7.91
C SER A 222 5.47 13.41 -8.40
N THR A 223 5.98 12.32 -8.96
CA THR A 223 5.20 11.21 -9.51
C THR A 223 5.20 9.98 -8.59
N ASN A 224 6.34 9.69 -7.95
CA ASN A 224 6.53 8.49 -7.13
C ASN A 224 6.43 8.75 -5.62
N GLY A 225 6.29 10.01 -5.20
CA GLY A 225 6.15 10.40 -3.80
C GLY A 225 7.48 10.42 -3.04
N GLN A 226 7.39 10.26 -1.72
CA GLN A 226 8.51 10.41 -0.80
C GLN A 226 9.53 9.26 -0.92
N VAL A 227 10.82 9.60 -0.82
CA VAL A 227 11.90 8.63 -0.76
C VAL A 227 12.01 8.09 0.66
N VAL A 228 11.22 7.05 0.93
CA VAL A 228 11.06 6.42 2.25
C VAL A 228 12.39 6.21 2.99
N PHE A 229 13.43 5.76 2.28
CA PHE A 229 14.70 5.43 2.89
C PHE A 229 15.46 6.65 3.40
N THR A 230 15.43 7.77 2.69
CA THR A 230 16.03 9.03 3.14
C THR A 230 15.36 9.54 4.42
N TYR A 231 14.02 9.44 4.50
CA TYR A 231 13.28 9.76 5.71
C TYR A 231 13.62 8.84 6.89
N ASP A 232 13.74 7.53 6.64
CA ASP A 232 14.11 6.57 7.68
C ASP A 232 15.53 6.78 8.18
N LEU A 233 16.49 7.07 7.29
CA LEU A 233 17.87 7.38 7.69
C LEU A 233 17.94 8.67 8.51
N LEU A 234 17.25 9.73 8.09
CA LEU A 234 17.17 10.98 8.86
C LEU A 234 16.51 10.75 10.22
N ARG A 235 15.47 9.91 10.28
CA ARG A 235 14.81 9.50 11.54
C ARG A 235 15.74 8.72 12.44
N ASP A 236 16.30 7.62 11.95
CA ASP A 236 17.15 6.72 12.74
C ASP A 236 18.36 7.48 13.28
N TRP A 237 18.89 8.41 12.48
CA TRP A 237 19.92 9.33 12.91
C TRP A 237 19.41 10.27 14.03
N PHE A 238 18.26 10.92 13.86
CA PHE A 238 17.66 11.83 14.84
C PHE A 238 17.30 11.14 16.18
N ILE A 239 16.89 9.87 16.11
CA ILE A 239 16.41 9.08 17.25
C ILE A 239 17.55 8.32 17.95
N SER A 240 18.65 8.01 17.24
CA SER A 240 19.76 7.25 17.83
C SER A 240 20.35 7.96 19.07
N ASP A 241 20.13 7.36 20.24
CA ASP A 241 20.39 7.88 21.59
C ASP A 241 21.88 7.95 21.97
N THR A 242 22.75 8.35 21.03
CA THR A 242 24.10 8.83 21.39
C THR A 242 24.00 10.27 21.85
N LYS A 243 23.59 10.45 23.10
CA LYS A 243 23.70 11.70 23.87
C LYS A 243 25.12 12.28 23.80
N ALA A 244 25.44 13.12 22.80
CA ALA A 244 26.53 14.11 22.89
C ALA A 244 26.70 15.06 21.69
N SER A 245 26.17 14.80 20.48
CA SER A 245 26.48 15.68 19.36
C SER A 245 25.23 16.14 18.61
N LYS A 246 25.13 17.46 18.40
CA LYS A 246 24.37 18.03 17.27
C LYS A 246 24.71 17.24 16.00
N PRO A 247 23.80 17.17 15.02
CA PRO A 247 24.15 16.53 13.76
C PRO A 247 25.45 17.13 13.21
N PRO A 248 26.43 16.29 12.84
CA PRO A 248 27.65 16.77 12.21
C PRO A 248 27.37 17.33 10.81
N PHE A 249 26.10 17.25 10.37
CA PHE A 249 25.61 17.83 9.14
C PHE A 249 24.33 18.67 9.34
N ARG A 250 24.09 19.61 8.45
CA ARG A 250 22.82 20.34 8.30
C ARG A 250 22.34 20.23 6.87
N ILE A 251 21.04 20.41 6.68
CA ILE A 251 20.49 20.63 5.33
C ILE A 251 20.88 22.07 4.96
N VAL A 252 21.82 22.21 4.04
CA VAL A 252 22.35 23.50 3.57
C VAL A 252 21.55 24.03 2.38
N GLY A 253 20.87 23.13 1.66
CA GLY A 253 20.02 23.53 0.54
C GLY A 253 19.10 22.42 0.05
N GLU A 254 18.23 22.80 -0.87
CA GLU A 254 17.39 21.88 -1.62
C GLU A 254 17.44 22.22 -3.11
N GLN A 255 17.37 21.19 -3.95
CA GLN A 255 17.41 21.35 -5.40
C GLN A 255 16.28 20.55 -6.05
N TYR A 256 15.54 21.18 -6.95
CA TYR A 256 14.51 20.53 -7.76
C TYR A 256 15.07 20.22 -9.15
N VAL A 257 15.23 18.93 -9.45
CA VAL A 257 15.73 18.46 -10.74
C VAL A 257 14.55 17.97 -11.57
N ALA A 258 14.29 18.62 -12.70
CA ALA A 258 13.35 18.12 -13.70
C ALA A 258 13.92 16.87 -14.39
N ILE A 259 13.13 15.80 -14.45
CA ILE A 259 13.51 14.54 -15.08
C ILE A 259 13.10 14.59 -16.54
N HIS A 260 14.09 14.69 -17.41
CA HIS A 260 13.94 14.59 -18.86
C HIS A 260 14.66 13.35 -19.37
N HIS A 261 13.98 12.57 -20.20
CA HIS A 261 14.52 11.35 -20.80
C HIS A 261 14.97 11.62 -22.23
N TYR A 262 16.15 11.13 -22.59
CA TYR A 262 16.77 11.28 -23.90
C TYR A 262 17.06 9.90 -24.49
N LEU A 263 16.76 9.71 -25.76
CA LEU A 263 17.15 8.53 -26.52
C LEU A 263 18.57 8.72 -27.05
N LEU A 264 19.50 7.91 -26.56
CA LEU A 264 20.92 7.96 -26.91
C LEU A 264 21.30 6.73 -27.73
N SER A 265 22.05 6.92 -28.81
CA SER A 265 22.59 5.83 -29.61
C SER A 265 23.75 6.31 -30.47
N LYS A 266 24.58 5.37 -30.94
CA LYS A 266 25.61 5.62 -31.96
C LYS A 266 25.06 5.48 -33.39
N ALA A 267 23.85 4.94 -33.56
CA ALA A 267 23.19 4.83 -34.86
C ALA A 267 22.97 6.21 -35.49
N ALA A 268 23.03 6.29 -36.82
CA ALA A 268 22.68 7.52 -37.54
C ALA A 268 21.16 7.70 -37.63
N ASP A 269 20.42 6.58 -37.78
CA ASP A 269 18.98 6.58 -37.97
C ASP A 269 18.23 5.70 -36.96
N LYS A 270 16.99 6.13 -36.62
CA LYS A 270 16.10 5.42 -35.68
C LYS A 270 15.74 4.00 -36.14
N SER A 271 15.77 3.75 -37.44
CA SER A 271 15.41 2.47 -38.07
C SER A 271 16.45 1.36 -37.85
N GLU A 272 17.69 1.73 -37.54
CA GLU A 272 18.80 0.78 -37.34
C GLU A 272 18.82 0.17 -35.93
N ILE A 273 18.02 0.74 -35.02
CA ILE A 273 17.96 0.33 -33.61
C ILE A 273 17.20 -0.98 -33.48
N LYS A 274 17.87 -2.01 -32.99
CA LYS A 274 17.26 -3.32 -32.70
C LYS A 274 16.98 -3.53 -31.22
N THR A 275 17.71 -2.84 -30.34
CA THR A 275 17.63 -3.07 -28.90
C THR A 275 17.74 -1.78 -28.12
N ILE A 276 16.88 -1.60 -27.12
CA ILE A 276 16.84 -0.42 -26.25
C ILE A 276 17.08 -0.84 -24.81
N TYR A 277 18.07 -0.25 -24.15
CA TYR A 277 18.37 -0.44 -22.73
C TYR A 277 17.87 0.73 -21.88
N SER A 278 17.25 0.44 -20.74
CA SER A 278 16.97 1.47 -19.73
C SER A 278 16.60 0.81 -18.40
N HIS A 279 16.43 1.64 -17.37
CA HIS A 279 15.91 1.17 -16.08
C HIS A 279 14.40 0.83 -16.20
N PRO A 280 13.91 -0.25 -15.57
CA PRO A 280 12.51 -0.68 -15.66
C PRO A 280 11.46 0.40 -15.40
N GLN A 281 11.75 1.33 -14.48
CA GLN A 281 10.86 2.43 -14.12
C GLN A 281 10.66 3.44 -15.26
N VAL A 282 11.66 3.59 -16.14
CA VAL A 282 11.63 4.55 -17.26
C VAL A 282 10.66 4.09 -18.35
N TRP A 283 10.48 2.78 -18.53
CA TRP A 283 9.56 2.25 -19.54
C TRP A 283 8.12 2.71 -19.36
N GLY A 284 7.66 2.84 -18.11
CA GLY A 284 6.33 3.37 -17.79
C GLY A 284 6.21 4.89 -17.94
N GLN A 285 7.32 5.60 -18.12
CA GLN A 285 7.38 7.05 -18.29
C GLN A 285 7.54 7.48 -19.75
N VAL A 286 7.84 6.57 -20.68
CA VAL A 286 8.12 6.87 -22.10
C VAL A 286 7.23 6.07 -23.05
N THR A 287 5.99 5.79 -22.63
CA THR A 287 5.08 4.89 -23.34
C THR A 287 4.73 5.39 -24.74
N LYS A 288 4.60 6.72 -24.92
CA LYS A 288 4.30 7.33 -26.23
C LYS A 288 5.45 7.14 -27.21
N ALA A 289 6.68 7.45 -26.81
CA ALA A 289 7.86 7.31 -27.65
C ALA A 289 8.15 5.84 -28.01
N LEU A 290 7.93 4.92 -27.07
CA LEU A 290 8.12 3.48 -27.29
C LEU A 290 7.16 2.86 -28.32
N LYS A 291 6.07 3.53 -28.71
CA LYS A 291 5.16 3.02 -29.77
C LYS A 291 5.83 2.99 -31.14
N VAL A 292 6.79 3.87 -31.39
CA VAL A 292 7.54 3.94 -32.65
C VAL A 292 8.53 2.77 -32.77
N PHE A 293 9.05 2.31 -31.63
CA PHE A 293 10.05 1.23 -31.52
C PHE A 293 9.41 -0.12 -31.17
N LYS A 294 8.25 -0.44 -31.76
CA LYS A 294 7.49 -1.66 -31.44
C LYS A 294 8.24 -2.96 -31.74
N ASP A 295 9.10 -2.94 -32.75
CA ASP A 295 9.86 -4.11 -33.21
C ASP A 295 11.22 -4.26 -32.51
N CYS A 296 11.59 -3.31 -31.62
CA CYS A 296 12.86 -3.32 -30.92
C CYS A 296 12.78 -4.10 -29.60
N ALA A 297 13.82 -4.88 -29.29
CA ALA A 297 13.94 -5.59 -28.03
C ALA A 297 14.22 -4.62 -26.87
N LYS A 298 13.43 -4.70 -25.80
CA LYS A 298 13.61 -3.88 -24.59
C LYS A 298 14.37 -4.70 -23.56
N ILE A 299 15.51 -4.20 -23.09
CA ILE A 299 16.35 -4.89 -22.11
C ILE A 299 16.54 -4.02 -20.88
N ASP A 300 16.31 -4.61 -19.72
CA ASP A 300 16.41 -3.92 -18.44
C ASP A 300 17.88 -3.78 -18.00
N ALA A 301 18.28 -2.56 -17.66
CA ALA A 301 19.52 -2.24 -16.98
C ALA A 301 19.27 -1.96 -15.48
N ASN A 302 20.30 -2.09 -14.65
CA ASN A 302 20.21 -1.75 -13.22
C ASN A 302 20.15 -0.24 -12.98
N SER A 303 20.63 0.57 -13.92
CA SER A 303 20.47 2.04 -13.91
C SER A 303 20.47 2.62 -15.32
N THR A 304 20.00 3.86 -15.48
CA THR A 304 20.08 4.57 -16.76
C THR A 304 21.50 4.99 -17.14
N ALA A 305 22.37 5.19 -16.15
CA ALA A 305 23.79 5.45 -16.38
C ALA A 305 24.49 4.18 -16.91
N GLU A 306 24.25 3.02 -16.30
CA GLU A 306 24.74 1.72 -16.78
C GLU A 306 24.18 1.39 -18.18
N ALA A 307 22.92 1.75 -18.46
CA ALA A 307 22.35 1.61 -19.79
C ALA A 307 23.13 2.41 -20.86
N ALA A 308 23.66 3.59 -20.50
CA ALA A 308 24.54 4.36 -21.37
C ALA A 308 25.91 3.70 -21.53
N GLU A 309 26.44 3.04 -20.51
CA GLU A 309 27.70 2.29 -20.61
C GLU A 309 27.60 1.13 -21.62
N PHE A 310 26.50 0.38 -21.63
CA PHE A 310 26.29 -0.66 -22.64
C PHE A 310 26.31 -0.15 -24.08
N VAL A 311 25.81 1.07 -24.32
CA VAL A 311 25.86 1.71 -25.65
C VAL A 311 27.28 2.17 -26.00
N VAL A 312 28.08 2.60 -25.01
CA VAL A 312 29.48 2.97 -25.19
C VAL A 312 30.33 1.75 -25.54
N GLU A 313 30.11 0.62 -24.87
CA GLU A 313 30.84 -0.63 -25.11
C GLU A 313 30.45 -1.29 -26.43
N ASP A 314 29.25 -1.04 -26.94
CA ASP A 314 28.78 -1.61 -28.19
C ASP A 314 29.53 -1.04 -29.42
N SER A 315 30.01 -1.96 -30.27
CA SER A 315 30.63 -1.67 -31.55
C SER A 315 29.70 -1.87 -32.75
N THR A 316 28.49 -2.43 -32.53
CA THR A 316 27.55 -2.74 -33.62
C THR A 316 26.72 -1.54 -34.05
N GLY A 317 26.54 -0.54 -33.18
CA GLY A 317 25.79 0.67 -33.48
C GLY A 317 24.27 0.43 -33.57
N THR A 318 23.79 -0.77 -33.24
CA THR A 318 22.36 -1.15 -33.32
C THR A 318 21.63 -1.02 -31.99
N ILE A 319 22.35 -0.58 -30.94
CA ILE A 319 21.84 -0.46 -29.58
C ILE A 319 21.55 1.01 -29.27
N ALA A 320 20.41 1.25 -28.64
CA ALA A 320 20.07 2.54 -28.03
C ALA A 320 19.87 2.39 -26.53
N CYS A 321 19.92 3.50 -25.80
CA CYS A 321 19.48 3.55 -24.42
C CYS A 321 18.61 4.78 -24.16
N ILE A 322 17.77 4.69 -23.14
CA ILE A 322 17.04 5.85 -22.61
C ILE A 322 17.73 6.26 -21.32
N SER A 323 18.28 7.47 -21.33
CA SER A 323 19.05 8.02 -20.22
C SER A 323 18.91 9.54 -20.16
N SER A 324 19.74 10.16 -19.32
CA SER A 324 19.74 11.59 -19.07
C SER A 324 20.67 12.33 -20.05
N LYS A 325 20.40 13.62 -20.31
CA LYS A 325 21.26 14.50 -21.14
C LYS A 325 22.72 14.53 -20.66
N MET A 326 22.95 14.39 -19.36
CA MET A 326 24.26 14.42 -18.74
C MET A 326 25.02 13.15 -19.06
N CYS A 327 24.38 11.98 -18.99
CA CYS A 327 24.98 10.73 -19.44
C CYS A 327 25.42 10.84 -20.92
N ALA A 328 24.62 11.49 -21.77
CA ALA A 328 25.00 11.77 -23.15
C ALA A 328 26.30 12.60 -23.25
N ARG A 329 26.43 13.66 -22.44
CA ARG A 329 27.63 14.51 -22.40
C ARG A 329 28.85 13.80 -21.82
N LEU A 330 28.71 13.16 -20.66
CA LEU A 330 29.80 12.47 -19.96
C LEU A 330 30.38 11.33 -20.79
N LYS A 331 29.52 10.58 -21.47
CA LYS A 331 29.91 9.42 -22.28
C LYS A 331 30.08 9.77 -23.77
N SER A 332 29.93 11.04 -24.15
CA SER A 332 30.02 11.53 -25.53
C SER A 332 29.12 10.75 -26.51
N LEU A 333 27.90 10.42 -26.09
CA LEU A 333 26.92 9.71 -26.91
C LEU A 333 26.02 10.68 -27.69
N PRO A 334 25.75 10.42 -28.99
CA PRO A 334 24.79 11.20 -29.76
C PRO A 334 23.36 11.10 -29.20
N ILE A 335 22.64 12.22 -29.21
CA ILE A 335 21.22 12.30 -28.84
C ILE A 335 20.40 12.17 -30.12
N LEU A 336 19.61 11.11 -30.23
CA LEU A 336 18.69 10.89 -31.36
C LEU A 336 17.35 11.58 -31.18
N GLU A 337 16.85 11.60 -29.94
CA GLU A 337 15.59 12.23 -29.60
C GLU A 337 15.66 12.77 -28.18
N ALA A 338 15.18 14.00 -28.00
CA ALA A 338 15.18 14.69 -26.72
C ALA A 338 13.78 14.71 -26.11
N GLU A 339 13.71 14.66 -24.78
CA GLU A 339 12.50 14.89 -23.99
C GLU A 339 11.35 13.93 -24.37
N ILE A 340 11.64 12.63 -24.35
CA ILE A 340 10.72 11.56 -24.78
C ILE A 340 9.73 11.12 -23.69
N GLU A 341 9.74 11.77 -22.53
CA GLU A 341 8.84 11.48 -21.41
C GLU A 341 7.35 11.78 -21.70
N ASP A 342 6.46 11.00 -21.10
CA ASP A 342 5.02 11.14 -21.23
C ASP A 342 4.48 12.37 -20.47
N ASN A 343 5.17 12.78 -19.40
CA ASN A 343 4.83 13.91 -18.53
C ASN A 343 6.06 14.82 -18.30
N PRO A 344 6.06 16.05 -18.85
CA PRO A 344 7.19 16.97 -18.74
C PRO A 344 7.31 17.66 -17.36
N ARG A 345 6.34 17.48 -16.45
CA ARG A 345 6.36 18.08 -15.11
C ARG A 345 6.96 17.17 -14.03
N ASN A 346 7.59 16.06 -14.41
CA ASN A 346 8.23 15.16 -13.45
C ASN A 346 9.49 15.81 -12.86
N SER A 347 9.50 16.00 -11.55
CA SER A 347 10.64 16.58 -10.82
C SER A 347 10.97 15.77 -9.57
N THR A 348 12.26 15.74 -9.23
CA THR A 348 12.76 15.15 -7.98
C THR A 348 13.42 16.24 -7.16
N ARG A 349 12.98 16.36 -5.90
CA ARG A 349 13.57 17.20 -4.87
C ARG A 349 14.71 16.44 -4.20
N PHE A 350 15.90 17.04 -4.23
CA PHE A 350 17.10 16.58 -3.56
C PHE A 350 17.43 17.51 -2.39
N LEU A 351 17.99 16.95 -1.33
CA LEU A 351 18.54 17.70 -0.21
C LEU A 351 20.06 17.68 -0.29
N ILE A 352 20.66 18.83 0.00
CA ILE A 352 22.11 19.00 0.12
C ILE A 352 22.43 19.03 1.60
N LEU A 353 23.14 18.01 2.06
CA LEU A 353 23.65 17.89 3.42
C LEU A 353 25.08 18.39 3.43
N GLY A 354 25.41 19.36 4.27
CA GLY A 354 26.77 19.86 4.45
C GLY A 354 27.21 19.71 5.90
N SER A 355 28.51 19.65 6.15
CA SER A 355 29.02 19.58 7.52
C SER A 355 28.64 20.84 8.32
N SER A 356 28.22 20.64 9.58
CA SER A 356 27.74 21.72 10.46
C SER A 356 28.82 22.79 10.72
N ASP A 357 30.10 22.43 10.64
CA ASP A 357 31.23 23.34 10.93
C ASP A 357 31.52 24.32 9.79
N LEU A 358 31.08 24.04 8.56
CA LEU A 358 31.39 24.85 7.36
C LEU A 358 30.56 26.15 7.30
N ASN A 359 29.38 26.20 7.92
CA ASN A 359 28.48 27.35 7.85
C ASN A 359 28.73 28.41 8.94
N ASP A 360 29.38 28.06 10.05
CA ASP A 360 29.66 29.03 11.14
C ASP A 360 30.64 30.15 10.71
N GLN A 361 31.24 30.05 9.52
CA GLN A 361 32.15 31.06 8.94
C GLN A 361 31.47 32.00 7.90
N GLN A 362 30.22 31.75 7.49
CA GLN A 362 29.54 32.55 6.45
C GLN A 362 28.41 33.46 6.96
N ASP A 363 27.91 33.27 8.18
CA ASP A 363 26.78 34.05 8.72
C ASP A 363 27.16 35.50 9.15
N ASP A 364 28.43 35.90 9.11
CA ASP A 364 28.88 37.24 9.54
C ASP A 364 28.93 38.31 8.41
N LYS A 365 28.52 37.99 7.18
CA LYS A 365 28.42 38.98 6.09
C LYS A 365 27.21 38.73 5.18
N SER A 366 26.03 39.16 5.62
CA SER A 366 24.91 39.35 4.70
C SER A 366 24.36 40.77 4.81
N ASP A 367 24.59 41.55 3.76
CA ASP A 367 23.81 42.73 3.40
C ASP A 367 22.31 42.43 3.50
N ASP A 368 21.56 43.37 4.10
CA ASP A 368 20.11 43.36 4.36
C ASP A 368 19.21 43.36 3.09
N SER A 369 19.68 42.87 1.94
CA SER A 369 18.99 43.11 0.66
C SER A 369 18.12 41.99 0.11
N CYS A 370 17.94 40.85 0.78
CA CYS A 370 17.00 39.81 0.36
C CYS A 370 16.57 38.94 1.55
N ILE A 371 15.37 39.16 2.10
CA ILE A 371 14.71 38.15 2.94
C ILE A 371 14.28 37.01 2.01
N ALA A 372 15.23 36.14 1.68
CA ALA A 372 14.98 34.93 0.91
C ALA A 372 14.08 34.02 1.75
N SER A 373 13.04 33.46 1.12
CA SER A 373 12.12 32.50 1.72
C SER A 373 12.90 31.31 2.30
N SER A 374 13.17 31.36 3.61
CA SER A 374 13.95 30.33 4.29
C SER A 374 13.06 29.14 4.61
N ILE A 375 13.48 27.94 4.19
CA ILE A 375 12.76 26.68 4.45
C ILE A 375 13.44 26.00 5.64
N THR A 376 12.67 25.74 6.69
CA THR A 376 13.15 24.99 7.86
C THR A 376 12.56 23.60 7.87
N SER A 377 13.42 22.57 7.93
CA SER A 377 13.00 21.20 8.13
C SER A 377 13.09 20.84 9.61
N ILE A 378 12.00 20.32 10.18
CA ILE A 378 11.92 19.93 11.58
C ILE A 378 11.50 18.46 11.70
N MET A 379 12.04 17.79 12.71
CA MET A 379 11.63 16.45 13.10
C MET A 379 11.29 16.48 14.58
N PHE A 380 10.15 15.91 14.94
CA PHE A 380 9.70 15.83 16.32
C PHE A 380 8.93 14.54 16.53
N THR A 381 8.98 14.02 17.76
CA THR A 381 8.25 12.84 18.19
C THR A 381 6.96 13.26 18.88
N LEU A 382 5.85 12.61 18.54
CA LEU A 382 4.57 12.79 19.22
C LEU A 382 4.28 11.59 20.10
N ASN A 383 3.63 11.84 21.24
CA ASN A 383 3.04 10.75 21.99
C ASN A 383 1.74 10.32 21.30
N HIS A 384 1.75 9.13 20.70
CA HIS A 384 0.58 8.59 20.00
C HIS A 384 -0.56 8.14 20.93
N ASP A 385 -0.32 8.08 22.23
CA ASP A 385 -1.33 7.70 23.22
C ASP A 385 -2.42 8.79 23.40
N ASP A 386 -2.19 10.02 22.92
CA ASP A 386 -3.11 11.17 23.06
C ASP A 386 -3.84 11.52 21.73
N PRO A 387 -5.17 11.32 21.64
CA PRO A 387 -5.95 11.68 20.45
C PRO A 387 -5.91 13.19 20.17
N GLY A 388 -5.31 13.57 19.04
CA GLY A 388 -5.17 14.97 18.64
C GLY A 388 -3.77 15.56 18.88
N ALA A 389 -2.79 14.77 19.34
CA ALA A 389 -1.42 15.22 19.52
C ALA A 389 -0.81 15.91 18.28
N LEU A 390 -1.10 15.40 17.08
CA LEU A 390 -0.68 16.04 15.83
C LEU A 390 -1.37 17.40 15.60
N MET A 391 -2.66 17.49 15.90
CA MET A 391 -3.40 18.75 15.77
C MET A 391 -2.83 19.80 16.73
N ALA A 392 -2.55 19.44 17.98
CA ALA A 392 -1.94 20.34 18.95
C ALA A 392 -0.57 20.86 18.48
N ALA A 393 0.25 19.99 17.87
CA ALA A 393 1.52 20.40 17.27
C ALA A 393 1.31 21.33 16.07
N LEU A 394 0.34 21.03 15.19
CA LEU A 394 0.02 21.84 14.01
C LEU A 394 -0.59 23.20 14.36
N ASP A 395 -1.35 23.29 15.45
CA ASP A 395 -1.93 24.54 15.93
C ASP A 395 -0.86 25.56 16.30
N SER A 396 0.33 25.12 16.75
CA SER A 396 1.46 26.03 16.99
C SER A 396 1.90 26.74 15.71
N PHE A 397 2.06 26.01 14.59
CA PHE A 397 2.42 26.62 13.30
C PHE A 397 1.33 27.54 12.78
N ARG A 398 0.07 27.12 12.93
CA ARG A 398 -1.09 27.94 12.55
C ARG A 398 -1.15 29.25 13.35
N PHE A 399 -0.91 29.20 14.66
CA PHE A 399 -0.92 30.37 15.53
C PHE A 399 0.12 31.41 15.10
N TYR A 400 1.34 30.95 14.78
CA TYR A 400 2.42 31.79 14.27
C TYR A 400 2.33 32.08 12.77
N LYS A 401 1.27 31.63 12.08
CA LYS A 401 1.07 31.78 10.62
C LYS A 401 2.24 31.25 9.79
N ILE A 402 2.90 30.20 10.26
CA ILE A 402 3.98 29.53 9.56
C ILE A 402 3.35 28.55 8.56
N ASN A 403 3.64 28.73 7.27
CA ASN A 403 3.15 27.84 6.23
C ASN A 403 3.97 26.54 6.19
N LEU A 404 3.28 25.41 6.11
CA LEU A 404 3.91 24.08 6.01
C LEU A 404 3.86 23.61 4.56
N THR A 405 5.02 23.31 3.98
CA THR A 405 5.13 22.84 2.58
C THR A 405 5.07 21.31 2.47
N SER A 406 5.45 20.60 3.52
CA SER A 406 5.43 19.14 3.56
C SER A 406 5.21 18.64 4.99
N ILE A 407 4.48 17.54 5.12
CA ILE A 407 4.27 16.82 6.38
C ILE A 407 4.29 15.32 6.12
N ALA A 408 5.08 14.58 6.89
CA ALA A 408 5.20 13.14 6.78
C ALA A 408 5.24 12.52 8.17
N SER A 409 4.39 11.52 8.41
CA SER A 409 4.42 10.73 9.65
C SER A 409 5.23 9.45 9.45
N ARG A 410 6.12 9.14 10.38
CA ARG A 410 6.93 7.91 10.38
C ARG A 410 6.92 7.30 11.79
N PRO A 411 6.82 5.97 11.92
CA PRO A 411 6.96 5.32 13.23
C PRO A 411 8.41 5.47 13.74
N SER A 412 8.57 5.73 15.04
CA SER A 412 9.87 6.00 15.70
C SER A 412 10.76 4.77 15.87
N GLY A 413 10.19 3.56 15.89
CA GLY A 413 10.96 2.31 16.05
C GLY A 413 11.46 2.00 17.46
N GLU A 414 11.52 2.98 18.37
CA GLU A 414 11.99 2.80 19.77
C GLU A 414 11.07 1.95 20.64
N ARG A 415 9.75 2.09 20.46
CA ARG A 415 8.79 1.18 21.09
C ARG A 415 8.48 0.05 20.13
N GLN A 416 8.93 -1.17 20.46
CA GLN A 416 8.28 -2.38 19.97
C GLN A 416 6.79 -2.21 20.17
N TRP A 417 5.99 -2.56 19.15
CA TRP A 417 4.53 -2.55 19.22
C TRP A 417 4.09 -3.28 20.50
N GLN A 418 3.87 -2.52 21.57
CA GLN A 418 3.01 -2.98 22.64
C GLN A 418 1.65 -2.92 21.99
N MET A 419 1.22 -4.08 21.52
CA MET A 419 -0.13 -4.32 21.07
C MET A 419 -1.02 -4.21 22.31
N SER A 420 -1.22 -2.99 22.81
CA SER A 420 -2.33 -2.65 23.67
C SER A 420 -3.56 -2.75 22.77
N GLU A 421 -4.43 -3.70 23.10
CA GLU A 421 -5.67 -4.03 22.37
C GLU A 421 -6.65 -2.85 22.21
N GLU A 422 -6.30 -1.65 22.69
CA GLU A 422 -7.12 -0.44 22.66
C GLU A 422 -6.63 0.66 21.71
N LEU A 423 -5.48 0.51 21.06
CA LEU A 423 -5.02 1.50 20.08
C LEU A 423 -5.70 1.23 18.73
N ILE A 424 -6.73 2.02 18.44
CA ILE A 424 -7.39 2.13 17.13
C ILE A 424 -6.37 2.72 16.15
N THR A 425 -5.48 1.87 15.61
CA THR A 425 -4.48 2.23 14.59
C THR A 425 -5.04 2.23 13.17
N SER A 426 -6.35 2.03 13.01
CA SER A 426 -7.02 1.99 11.71
C SER A 426 -8.02 3.14 11.61
N LEU A 427 -8.05 3.85 10.48
CA LEU A 427 -9.08 4.85 10.15
C LEU A 427 -10.52 4.31 10.30
N TYR A 428 -10.66 2.99 10.33
CA TYR A 428 -11.88 2.28 10.64
C TYR A 428 -11.69 1.51 11.96
N PRO A 429 -12.61 1.61 12.94
CA PRO A 429 -12.55 0.74 14.11
C PRO A 429 -12.48 -0.73 13.67
N SER A 430 -11.77 -1.55 14.44
CA SER A 430 -11.81 -3.01 14.23
C SER A 430 -13.26 -3.44 14.06
N PRO A 431 -13.59 -4.27 13.05
CA PRO A 431 -14.96 -4.64 12.76
C PRO A 431 -15.58 -5.16 14.06
N PRO A 432 -16.74 -4.61 14.47
CA PRO A 432 -17.25 -4.90 15.79
C PRO A 432 -17.55 -6.40 15.94
N PRO A 433 -17.44 -6.96 17.15
CA PRO A 433 -17.31 -8.41 17.38
C PRO A 433 -18.41 -9.28 16.74
N TYR A 434 -19.55 -8.70 16.36
CA TYR A 434 -20.67 -9.36 15.68
C TYR A 434 -20.20 -10.32 14.57
N TYR A 435 -19.26 -9.93 13.71
CA TYR A 435 -18.85 -10.77 12.57
C TYR A 435 -18.21 -12.12 12.98
N LYS A 436 -17.56 -12.19 14.15
CA LYS A 436 -16.95 -13.43 14.65
C LYS A 436 -18.00 -14.42 15.14
N PHE A 437 -19.15 -13.93 15.58
CA PHE A 437 -20.22 -14.71 16.20
C PHE A 437 -21.39 -15.02 15.25
N PHE A 438 -21.37 -14.47 14.03
CA PHE A 438 -22.28 -14.78 12.92
C PHE A 438 -21.90 -16.09 12.21
N THR A 439 -21.88 -17.21 12.94
CA THR A 439 -21.69 -18.56 12.39
C THR A 439 -23.04 -19.23 12.10
N ALA A 440 -23.08 -20.19 11.17
CA ALA A 440 -24.30 -20.93 10.82
C ALA A 440 -24.96 -21.58 12.05
N ASP A 441 -24.15 -22.16 12.94
CA ASP A 441 -24.59 -22.79 14.18
C ASP A 441 -25.28 -21.80 15.14
N ASN A 442 -24.73 -20.58 15.28
CA ASN A 442 -25.31 -19.56 16.14
C ASN A 442 -26.59 -18.94 15.55
N VAL A 443 -26.67 -18.84 14.22
CA VAL A 443 -27.89 -18.40 13.51
C VAL A 443 -29.02 -19.43 13.69
N GLU A 444 -28.71 -20.72 13.60
CA GLU A 444 -29.70 -21.77 13.86
C GLU A 444 -30.17 -21.78 15.33
N LYS A 445 -29.26 -21.62 16.29
CA LYS A 445 -29.61 -21.50 17.71
C LYS A 445 -30.50 -20.29 17.99
N TYR A 446 -30.19 -19.14 17.39
CA TYR A 446 -31.00 -17.93 17.52
C TYR A 446 -32.39 -18.10 16.90
N LYS A 447 -32.50 -18.75 15.73
CA LYS A 447 -33.81 -19.08 15.12
C LYS A 447 -34.65 -20.01 15.99
N ARG A 448 -34.04 -21.07 16.54
CA ARG A 448 -34.75 -22.00 17.46
C ARG A 448 -35.27 -21.29 18.72
N LEU A 449 -34.51 -20.34 19.25
CA LEU A 449 -34.91 -19.51 20.39
C LEU A 449 -36.00 -18.48 20.02
N GLN A 450 -35.99 -17.98 18.79
CA GLN A 450 -37.01 -17.06 18.28
C GLN A 450 -38.36 -17.78 18.03
N GLU A 451 -38.30 -19.05 17.61
CA GLU A 451 -39.47 -19.90 17.42
C GLU A 451 -40.12 -20.35 18.74
N SER A 452 -39.37 -20.39 19.85
CA SER A 452 -39.88 -20.85 21.16
C SER A 452 -40.69 -19.81 21.96
N GLN A 453 -40.89 -18.58 21.46
CA GLN A 453 -41.76 -17.53 22.02
C GLN A 453 -41.62 -17.18 23.53
N ASP A 454 -40.51 -17.53 24.19
CA ASP A 454 -40.23 -17.09 25.56
C ASP A 454 -39.72 -15.64 25.58
N ASN A 455 -40.61 -14.68 25.86
CA ASN A 455 -40.30 -13.24 25.89
C ASN A 455 -39.27 -12.84 26.96
N GLU A 456 -39.14 -13.60 28.05
CA GLU A 456 -38.14 -13.34 29.10
C GLU A 456 -36.73 -13.78 28.67
N ALA A 457 -36.60 -14.90 27.94
CA ALA A 457 -35.32 -15.41 27.43
C ALA A 457 -34.73 -14.57 26.27
N MET A 458 -35.57 -13.78 25.59
CA MET A 458 -35.18 -12.86 24.51
C MET A 458 -34.64 -11.51 24.99
N ASN A 459 -34.85 -11.15 26.26
CA ASN A 459 -34.31 -9.93 26.84
C ASN A 459 -32.90 -10.11 27.40
N ASP A 460 -32.59 -11.28 27.95
CA ASP A 460 -31.25 -11.62 28.50
C ASP A 460 -30.66 -12.85 27.78
N LEU A 461 -30.31 -12.65 26.51
CA LEU A 461 -29.64 -13.68 25.69
C LEU A 461 -28.22 -13.94 26.21
N PRO A 462 -27.84 -15.19 26.55
CA PRO A 462 -26.52 -15.49 27.09
C PRO A 462 -25.39 -15.24 26.07
N GLY A 463 -24.35 -14.54 26.51
CA GLY A 463 -23.05 -14.49 25.83
C GLY A 463 -23.09 -14.02 24.37
N GLU A 464 -22.64 -14.87 23.45
CA GLU A 464 -22.39 -14.55 22.02
C GLU A 464 -23.67 -14.38 21.18
N LEU A 465 -24.82 -14.88 21.66
CA LEU A 465 -26.10 -14.82 20.95
C LEU A 465 -26.76 -13.43 21.00
N ARG A 466 -26.37 -12.57 21.95
CA ARG A 466 -26.84 -11.17 22.06
C ARG A 466 -26.56 -10.34 20.80
N PHE A 467 -25.52 -10.71 20.06
CA PHE A 467 -25.04 -10.01 18.87
C PHE A 467 -25.90 -10.27 17.63
N HIS A 468 -26.84 -11.23 17.70
CA HIS A 468 -27.82 -11.52 16.65
C HIS A 468 -29.12 -10.71 16.80
N LYS A 469 -29.32 -10.03 17.94
CA LYS A 469 -30.43 -9.10 18.15
C LYS A 469 -30.11 -7.77 17.48
N PRO A 470 -30.94 -7.27 16.54
CA PRO A 470 -30.74 -5.94 15.97
C PRO A 470 -30.77 -4.88 17.09
N PRO A 471 -29.84 -3.89 17.07
CA PRO A 471 -29.89 -2.81 18.04
C PRO A 471 -31.20 -2.03 17.89
N PRO A 472 -31.78 -1.52 19.01
CA PRO A 472 -32.96 -0.67 18.93
C PRO A 472 -32.64 0.62 18.17
N ILE A 473 -33.62 1.15 17.46
CA ILE A 473 -33.50 2.45 16.77
C ILE A 473 -33.20 3.50 17.85
N PRO A 474 -32.16 4.34 17.68
CA PRO A 474 -31.86 5.39 18.65
C PRO A 474 -33.08 6.31 18.82
N SER A 475 -33.48 6.56 20.06
CA SER A 475 -34.59 7.47 20.37
C SER A 475 -34.23 8.96 20.20
N CYS A 476 -32.95 9.28 20.03
CA CYS A 476 -32.44 10.62 19.80
C CYS A 476 -32.62 11.03 18.32
N GLN A 477 -33.05 12.27 18.06
CA GLN A 477 -33.13 12.81 16.68
C GLN A 477 -31.77 12.90 15.97
N GLN A 478 -30.68 12.86 16.74
CA GLN A 478 -29.31 12.98 16.25
C GLN A 478 -28.43 11.88 16.86
N TYR A 479 -27.49 11.35 16.08
CA TYR A 479 -26.49 10.39 16.53
C TYR A 479 -25.09 10.87 16.17
N ARG A 480 -24.08 10.51 16.96
CA ARG A 480 -22.69 10.89 16.69
C ARG A 480 -21.99 9.76 15.93
N GLY A 481 -21.38 10.08 14.79
CA GLY A 481 -20.68 9.12 13.94
C GLY A 481 -19.43 9.77 13.36
N TYR A 482 -18.27 9.12 13.53
CA TYR A 482 -16.97 9.60 13.02
C TYR A 482 -16.66 11.06 13.42
N GLY A 483 -16.96 11.42 14.67
CA GLY A 483 -16.73 12.77 15.21
C GLY A 483 -17.84 13.79 14.90
N SER A 484 -18.64 13.57 13.85
CA SER A 484 -19.74 14.45 13.44
C SER A 484 -21.08 14.06 14.07
N VAL A 485 -21.94 15.05 14.29
CA VAL A 485 -23.33 14.84 14.71
C VAL A 485 -24.19 14.72 13.45
N TRP A 486 -24.89 13.60 13.31
CA TRP A 486 -25.75 13.26 12.19
C TRP A 486 -27.21 13.27 12.64
N SER A 487 -28.11 13.82 11.82
CA SER A 487 -29.55 13.70 12.07
C SER A 487 -30.08 12.37 11.54
N LEU A 488 -31.01 11.74 12.25
CA LEU A 488 -31.73 10.54 11.79
C LEU A 488 -32.65 10.83 10.60
N VAL A 489 -33.16 12.06 10.52
CA VAL A 489 -33.94 12.54 9.37
C VAL A 489 -33.13 13.57 8.62
N HIS A 490 -32.79 13.27 7.37
CA HIS A 490 -31.93 14.08 6.52
C HIS A 490 -32.72 15.27 5.93
N LYS A 491 -33.15 16.21 6.77
CA LYS A 491 -33.80 17.47 6.33
C LYS A 491 -32.73 18.56 6.22
N LEU A 492 -32.73 19.30 5.11
CA LEU A 492 -31.85 20.47 4.95
C LEU A 492 -32.32 21.53 5.97
N PRO A 493 -31.46 22.01 6.89
CA PRO A 493 -31.85 23.03 7.86
C PRO A 493 -32.19 24.33 7.12
N SER A 494 -33.20 25.06 7.57
CA SER A 494 -33.59 26.32 6.90
C SER A 494 -32.48 27.37 7.00
N LEU A 495 -32.46 28.34 6.08
CA LEU A 495 -31.49 29.44 6.15
C LEU A 495 -31.65 30.26 7.43
N GLN A 496 -32.89 30.43 7.89
CA GLN A 496 -33.21 31.12 9.15
C GLN A 496 -32.64 30.38 10.37
N GLU A 497 -32.77 29.04 10.42
CA GLU A 497 -32.15 28.20 11.47
C GLU A 497 -30.63 28.27 11.45
N SER A 498 -30.05 28.48 10.26
CA SER A 498 -28.60 28.64 10.07
C SER A 498 -28.10 30.07 10.32
N GLY A 499 -28.97 30.98 10.76
CA GLY A 499 -28.63 32.38 11.07
C GLY A 499 -28.49 33.30 9.85
N TRP A 500 -28.96 32.88 8.67
CA TRP A 500 -28.89 33.66 7.43
C TRP A 500 -30.26 34.20 7.03
N LYS A 501 -30.29 35.42 6.48
CA LYS A 501 -31.51 36.00 5.92
C LYS A 501 -31.89 35.27 4.64
N GLN A 502 -33.10 34.72 4.63
CA GLN A 502 -33.67 34.06 3.49
C GLN A 502 -34.29 35.08 2.51
N LEU A 503 -33.93 34.99 1.23
CA LEU A 503 -34.31 35.96 0.17
C LEU A 503 -35.44 35.46 -0.74
N TYR A 504 -35.79 34.18 -0.68
CA TYR A 504 -36.87 33.56 -1.45
C TYR A 504 -37.92 32.97 -0.49
N ASN A 505 -39.18 32.91 -0.92
CA ASN A 505 -40.24 32.34 -0.09
C ASN A 505 -40.16 30.81 -0.07
N ASP A 506 -39.82 30.21 1.08
CA ASP A 506 -40.09 28.79 1.35
C ASP A 506 -41.49 28.66 1.95
N GLU A 507 -42.51 28.65 1.10
CA GLU A 507 -43.77 28.01 1.49
C GLU A 507 -43.72 26.55 1.04
N ASP A 508 -43.37 25.68 1.99
CA ASP A 508 -43.54 24.22 2.05
C ASP A 508 -43.55 23.42 0.74
N GLU A 509 -42.55 22.55 0.56
CA GLU A 509 -42.53 21.20 -0.10
C GLU A 509 -43.35 20.90 -1.38
N LYS A 510 -44.10 21.85 -1.93
CA LYS A 510 -45.04 21.76 -3.06
C LYS A 510 -44.72 22.78 -4.16
N ILE A 511 -43.60 23.47 -4.05
CA ILE A 511 -43.10 24.36 -5.09
C ILE A 511 -42.54 23.50 -6.24
N THR A 512 -43.20 23.57 -7.39
CA THR A 512 -42.80 22.92 -8.65
C THR A 512 -41.35 23.25 -9.00
N SER A 513 -40.61 22.33 -9.63
CA SER A 513 -39.22 22.57 -10.08
C SER A 513 -39.06 23.88 -10.87
N GLN A 514 -40.11 24.32 -11.57
CA GLN A 514 -40.11 25.54 -12.37
C GLN A 514 -39.99 26.82 -11.54
N THR A 515 -40.77 26.95 -10.47
CA THR A 515 -40.76 28.14 -9.61
C THR A 515 -39.43 28.30 -8.88
N LYS A 516 -38.75 27.19 -8.55
CA LYS A 516 -37.37 27.23 -8.02
C LYS A 516 -36.35 27.73 -9.05
N ILE A 517 -36.48 27.33 -10.31
CA ILE A 517 -35.62 27.82 -11.41
C ILE A 517 -35.82 29.32 -11.60
N ASP A 518 -37.08 29.78 -11.56
CA ASP A 518 -37.40 31.20 -11.70
C ASP A 518 -36.81 32.04 -10.55
N GLU A 519 -36.88 31.55 -9.30
CA GLU A 519 -36.21 32.21 -8.16
C GLU A 519 -34.68 32.20 -8.29
N LEU A 520 -34.08 31.15 -8.84
CA LEU A 520 -32.64 31.10 -9.08
C LEU A 520 -32.21 32.12 -10.14
N HIS A 521 -33.00 32.29 -11.21
CA HIS A 521 -32.77 33.33 -12.21
C HIS A 521 -32.87 34.74 -11.60
N LYS A 522 -33.89 35.01 -10.76
CA LYS A 522 -34.01 36.30 -10.05
C LYS A 522 -32.81 36.60 -9.17
N LEU A 523 -32.31 35.59 -8.43
CA LEU A 523 -31.11 35.73 -7.61
C LEU A 523 -29.85 35.97 -8.45
N LEU A 524 -29.75 35.35 -9.63
CA LEU A 524 -28.65 35.54 -10.57
C LEU A 524 -28.65 36.97 -11.16
N ASP A 525 -29.82 37.49 -11.54
CA ASP A 525 -29.96 38.87 -12.01
C ASP A 525 -29.58 39.88 -10.91
N SER A 526 -29.99 39.60 -9.67
CA SER A 526 -29.62 40.40 -8.49
C SER A 526 -28.12 40.33 -8.18
N LEU A 527 -27.48 39.16 -8.38
CA LEU A 527 -26.03 38.99 -8.23
C LEU A 527 -25.26 39.83 -9.24
N LEU A 528 -25.69 39.80 -10.51
CA LEU A 528 -25.08 40.58 -11.59
C LEU A 528 -25.22 42.09 -11.32
N LEU A 529 -26.39 42.54 -10.87
CA LEU A 529 -26.61 43.93 -10.53
C LEU A 529 -25.70 44.38 -9.38
N ASN A 530 -25.63 43.61 -8.28
CA ASN A 530 -24.75 43.91 -7.15
C ASN A 530 -23.26 43.87 -7.54
N PHE A 531 -22.87 43.02 -8.48
CA PHE A 531 -21.50 42.98 -8.99
C PHE A 531 -21.17 44.23 -9.82
N LEU A 532 -22.07 44.68 -10.69
CA LEU A 532 -21.90 45.92 -11.45
C LEU A 532 -21.84 47.14 -10.52
N GLU A 533 -22.68 47.18 -9.49
CA GLU A 533 -22.66 48.21 -8.46
C GLU A 533 -21.37 48.18 -7.62
N LEU A 534 -20.84 47.00 -7.33
CA LEU A 534 -19.54 46.85 -6.66
C LEU A 534 -18.42 47.43 -7.52
N VAL A 535 -18.36 47.09 -8.82
CA VAL A 535 -17.35 47.63 -9.75
C VAL A 535 -17.46 49.16 -9.83
N GLY A 536 -18.68 49.69 -9.94
CA GLY A 536 -18.94 51.13 -9.93
C GLY A 536 -18.55 51.80 -8.60
N SER A 537 -18.81 51.16 -7.47
CA SER A 537 -18.51 51.67 -6.14
C SER A 537 -17.00 51.65 -5.86
N VAL A 538 -16.31 50.57 -6.23
CA VAL A 538 -14.84 50.44 -6.09
C VAL A 538 -14.12 51.48 -6.96
N SER A 539 -14.67 51.82 -8.13
CA SER A 539 -14.12 52.87 -8.99
C SER A 539 -14.23 54.27 -8.39
N LYS A 540 -15.30 54.56 -7.64
CA LYS A 540 -15.54 55.89 -7.02
C LYS A 540 -14.95 56.02 -5.62
N GLU A 541 -15.13 55.00 -4.79
CA GLU A 541 -14.75 55.00 -3.37
C GLU A 541 -14.35 53.57 -2.92
N PRO A 542 -13.06 53.21 -3.06
CA PRO A 542 -12.58 51.85 -2.79
C PRO A 542 -12.84 51.37 -1.35
N ALA A 543 -13.01 52.27 -0.39
CA ALA A 543 -13.21 51.93 1.02
C ALA A 543 -14.57 51.26 1.34
N LYS A 544 -15.58 51.42 0.47
CA LYS A 544 -16.95 50.93 0.71
C LYS A 544 -17.26 49.57 0.07
N PHE A 545 -16.23 48.86 -0.39
CA PHE A 545 -16.40 47.58 -1.10
C PHE A 545 -17.05 46.48 -0.22
N TYR A 546 -16.86 46.54 1.11
CA TYR A 546 -17.30 45.49 2.04
C TYR A 546 -18.82 45.30 2.07
N VAL A 547 -19.61 46.37 1.98
CA VAL A 547 -21.08 46.31 2.02
C VAL A 547 -21.61 45.48 0.86
N LYS A 548 -21.12 45.73 -0.35
CA LYS A 548 -21.54 45.01 -1.55
C LYS A 548 -21.00 43.58 -1.61
N ILE A 549 -19.85 43.30 -1.01
CA ILE A 549 -19.35 41.92 -0.86
C ILE A 549 -20.24 41.11 0.09
N GLU A 550 -20.74 41.72 1.18
CA GLU A 550 -21.67 41.03 2.08
C GLU A 550 -23.01 40.72 1.40
N ASP A 551 -23.55 41.65 0.60
CA ASP A 551 -24.77 41.42 -0.20
C ASP A 551 -24.56 40.28 -1.20
N LEU A 552 -23.45 40.27 -1.94
CA LEU A 552 -23.09 39.20 -2.88
C LEU A 552 -22.96 37.85 -2.17
N LYS A 553 -22.33 37.83 -0.99
CA LYS A 553 -22.20 36.62 -0.17
C LYS A 553 -23.56 36.10 0.27
N LEU A 554 -24.47 36.98 0.69
CA LEU A 554 -25.84 36.61 1.09
C LEU A 554 -26.63 36.01 -0.07
N ILE A 555 -26.53 36.61 -1.27
CA ILE A 555 -27.18 36.11 -2.49
C ILE A 555 -26.63 34.72 -2.85
N LEU A 556 -25.32 34.53 -2.84
CA LEU A 556 -24.68 33.24 -3.13
C LEU A 556 -25.07 32.13 -2.14
N ILE A 557 -25.19 32.46 -0.85
CA ILE A 557 -25.64 31.52 0.18
C ILE A 557 -27.08 31.07 -0.11
N ASN A 558 -27.97 32.01 -0.45
CA ASN A 558 -29.36 31.72 -0.81
C ASN A 558 -29.46 30.86 -2.08
N MET A 559 -28.67 31.16 -3.12
CA MET A 559 -28.59 30.34 -4.34
C MET A 559 -28.11 28.92 -4.05
N ASN A 560 -27.05 28.78 -3.24
CA ASN A 560 -26.48 27.48 -2.89
C ASN A 560 -27.48 26.64 -2.08
N HIS A 561 -28.18 27.25 -1.12
CA HIS A 561 -29.22 26.56 -0.38
C HIS A 561 -30.33 26.07 -1.31
N LEU A 562 -30.84 26.91 -2.20
CA LEU A 562 -31.89 26.55 -3.16
C LEU A 562 -31.45 25.42 -4.11
N LEU A 563 -30.21 25.45 -4.59
CA LEU A 563 -29.60 24.34 -5.36
C LEU A 563 -29.48 23.05 -4.55
N ASN A 564 -29.10 23.15 -3.27
CA ASN A 564 -28.99 21.98 -2.39
C ASN A 564 -30.35 21.31 -2.15
N THR A 565 -31.45 22.07 -2.15
CA THR A 565 -32.80 21.48 -2.13
C THR A 565 -33.11 20.64 -3.37
N TYR A 566 -32.43 20.87 -4.50
CA TYR A 566 -32.64 20.14 -5.76
C TYR A 566 -31.77 18.86 -5.89
N ARG A 567 -30.75 18.69 -5.04
CA ARG A 567 -29.85 17.51 -5.07
C ARG A 567 -30.56 16.16 -4.99
N PRO A 568 -31.61 15.97 -4.16
CA PRO A 568 -32.33 14.69 -4.13
C PRO A 568 -32.97 14.35 -5.49
N HIS A 569 -33.51 15.36 -6.19
CA HIS A 569 -34.09 15.20 -7.53
C HIS A 569 -33.01 14.86 -8.55
N GLN A 570 -31.88 15.58 -8.53
CA GLN A 570 -30.73 15.28 -9.40
C GLN A 570 -30.20 13.86 -9.18
N THR A 571 -30.12 13.42 -7.93
CA THR A 571 -29.66 12.07 -7.57
C THR A 571 -30.62 11.01 -8.11
N ARG A 572 -31.93 11.24 -8.01
CA ARG A 572 -32.97 10.37 -8.57
C ARG A 572 -32.87 10.27 -10.09
N GLU A 573 -32.74 11.39 -10.80
CA GLU A 573 -32.59 11.40 -12.27
C GLU A 573 -31.29 10.73 -12.72
N SER A 574 -30.20 10.99 -12.01
CA SER A 574 -28.90 10.34 -12.29
C SER A 574 -28.98 8.83 -12.12
N LEU A 575 -29.67 8.35 -11.07
CA LEU A 575 -29.91 6.93 -10.85
C LEU A 575 -30.76 6.33 -11.97
N ILE A 576 -31.84 7.01 -12.38
CA ILE A 576 -32.69 6.58 -13.49
C ILE A 576 -31.87 6.46 -14.78
N MET A 577 -30.99 7.42 -15.05
CA MET A 577 -30.13 7.40 -16.24
C MET A 577 -29.13 6.25 -16.21
N ILE A 578 -28.46 6.01 -15.07
CA ILE A 578 -27.55 4.87 -14.88
C ILE A 578 -28.28 3.54 -15.07
N LEU A 579 -29.47 3.39 -14.47
CA LEU A 579 -30.29 2.19 -14.61
C LEU A 579 -30.73 1.96 -16.05
N LYS A 580 -31.15 3.01 -16.77
CA LYS A 580 -31.48 2.92 -18.20
C LYS A 580 -30.27 2.46 -19.02
N GLN A 581 -29.08 3.01 -18.76
CA GLN A 581 -27.85 2.62 -19.44
C GLN A 581 -27.47 1.16 -19.15
N GLN A 582 -27.64 0.69 -17.91
CA GLN A 582 -27.42 -0.71 -17.54
C GLN A 582 -28.41 -1.66 -18.22
N ILE A 583 -29.69 -1.27 -18.31
CA ILE A 583 -30.71 -2.04 -19.02
C ILE A 583 -30.36 -2.14 -20.50
N GLU A 584 -29.91 -1.04 -21.11
CA GLU A 584 -29.53 -1.01 -22.53
C GLU A 584 -28.25 -1.82 -22.80
N GLY A 585 -27.27 -1.79 -21.89
CA GLY A 585 -26.08 -2.65 -21.94
C GLY A 585 -26.43 -4.13 -21.87
N LYS A 586 -27.25 -4.53 -20.89
CA LYS A 586 -27.72 -5.92 -20.77
C LYS A 586 -28.53 -6.39 -21.98
N LYS A 587 -29.37 -5.53 -22.56
CA LYS A 587 -30.10 -5.85 -23.80
C LYS A 587 -29.14 -6.10 -24.97
N ARG A 588 -28.06 -5.32 -25.08
CA ARG A 588 -27.02 -5.55 -26.10
C ARG A 588 -26.26 -6.85 -25.88
N GLU A 589 -25.86 -7.16 -24.65
CA GLU A 589 -25.21 -8.44 -24.31
C GLU A 589 -26.10 -9.64 -24.64
N ILE A 590 -27.39 -9.57 -24.30
CA ILE A 590 -28.35 -10.62 -24.65
C ILE A 590 -28.43 -10.80 -26.17
N ALA A 591 -28.53 -9.71 -26.93
CA ALA A 591 -28.56 -9.77 -28.39
C ALA A 591 -27.28 -10.39 -28.97
N GLU A 592 -26.10 -10.06 -28.42
CA GLU A 592 -24.83 -10.66 -28.83
C GLU A 592 -24.79 -12.17 -28.53
N ILE A 593 -25.21 -12.59 -27.33
CA ILE A 593 -25.31 -14.01 -26.95
C ILE A 593 -26.23 -14.76 -27.90
N ASP A 594 -27.39 -14.18 -28.26
CA ASP A 594 -28.33 -14.78 -29.21
C ASP A 594 -27.68 -14.95 -30.60
N THR A 595 -26.90 -13.96 -31.08
CA THR A 595 -26.18 -14.10 -32.36
C THR A 595 -25.11 -15.19 -32.32
N VAL A 596 -24.42 -15.35 -31.19
CA VAL A 596 -23.40 -16.40 -31.01
C VAL A 596 -24.06 -17.78 -30.93
N MET A 597 -25.17 -17.90 -30.20
CA MET A 597 -25.98 -19.11 -30.12
C MET A 597 -26.45 -19.56 -31.51
N GLU A 598 -26.92 -18.64 -32.36
CA GLU A 598 -27.31 -18.98 -33.73
C GLU A 598 -26.13 -19.44 -34.59
N LYS A 599 -24.96 -18.80 -34.47
CA LYS A 599 -23.73 -19.27 -35.14
C LYS A 599 -23.31 -20.67 -34.70
N VAL A 600 -23.39 -20.96 -33.39
CA VAL A 600 -23.05 -22.28 -32.83
C VAL A 600 -24.05 -23.33 -33.32
N LYS A 601 -25.36 -23.05 -33.26
CA LYS A 601 -26.39 -23.95 -33.81
C LYS A 601 -26.16 -24.24 -35.29
N LYS A 602 -25.78 -23.23 -36.07
CA LYS A 602 -25.45 -23.41 -37.49
C LYS A 602 -24.26 -24.35 -37.69
N ARG A 603 -23.17 -24.16 -36.95
CA ARG A 603 -21.98 -25.05 -37.01
C ARG A 603 -22.28 -26.48 -36.57
N ILE A 604 -23.13 -26.65 -35.54
CA ILE A 604 -23.57 -27.99 -35.10
C ILE A 604 -24.37 -28.67 -36.22
N ARG A 605 -25.31 -27.97 -36.87
CA ARG A 605 -26.07 -28.53 -38.00
C ARG A 605 -25.14 -28.91 -39.17
N GLU A 606 -24.18 -28.06 -39.51
CA GLU A 606 -23.18 -28.35 -40.54
C GLU A 606 -22.34 -29.59 -40.20
N SER A 607 -21.92 -29.74 -38.94
CA SER A 607 -21.12 -30.89 -38.47
C SER A 607 -21.93 -32.20 -38.43
N VAL A 608 -23.21 -32.12 -38.09
CA VAL A 608 -24.12 -33.29 -38.11
C VAL A 608 -24.41 -33.71 -39.56
N ALA A 609 -24.56 -32.75 -40.48
CA ALA A 609 -24.75 -33.04 -41.90
C ALA A 609 -23.49 -33.63 -42.57
N SER A 610 -22.29 -33.26 -42.13
CA SER A 610 -21.05 -33.88 -42.63
C SER A 610 -20.82 -35.30 -42.12
N ASN A 611 -21.37 -35.66 -40.95
CA ASN A 611 -21.23 -37.00 -40.39
C ASN A 611 -22.24 -38.00 -40.97
N SER A 612 -23.37 -37.56 -41.53
CA SER A 612 -24.35 -38.46 -42.15
C SER A 612 -23.96 -38.92 -43.56
N THR A 613 -23.04 -38.23 -44.24
CA THR A 613 -22.51 -38.65 -45.55
C THR A 613 -21.35 -39.65 -45.47
N GLY A 614 -20.70 -39.77 -44.30
CA GLY A 614 -19.56 -40.68 -44.10
C GLY A 614 -19.92 -42.15 -43.80
N THR A 615 -21.14 -42.42 -43.34
CA THR A 615 -21.53 -43.77 -42.87
C THR A 615 -22.01 -44.73 -43.95
N SER A 616 -22.23 -44.27 -45.20
CA SER A 616 -22.71 -45.11 -46.30
C SER A 616 -21.61 -45.75 -47.16
N GLN A 617 -20.33 -45.40 -46.97
CA GLN A 617 -19.21 -45.93 -47.76
C GLN A 617 -18.42 -47.07 -47.11
N GLY A 618 -18.75 -47.50 -45.87
CA GLY A 618 -17.95 -48.46 -45.10
C GLY A 618 -18.39 -49.94 -45.09
N LEU A 619 -19.38 -50.36 -45.90
CA LEU A 619 -19.98 -51.71 -45.82
C LEU A 619 -19.94 -52.53 -47.13
N LYS A 620 -19.02 -52.22 -48.04
CA LYS A 620 -18.67 -53.12 -49.16
C LYS A 620 -17.16 -53.19 -49.35
N ASN A 621 -16.53 -54.09 -48.59
CA ASN A 621 -15.54 -55.09 -49.04
C ASN A 621 -14.84 -55.71 -47.83
#